data_AF-A0A7X7LGM3-F1
#
_entry.id   AF-A0A7X7LGM3-F1
#
_cell.length_a   1.000
_cell.length_b   1.000
_cell.length_c   1.000
_cell.angle_alpha   90.00
_cell.angle_beta   90.00
_cell.angle_gamma   90.00
#
_symmetry.space_group_name_H-M   'P 1'
#
loop_
_entity.id
_entity.type
_entity.pdbx_description
1 polymer ?
#
loop_
_entity_poly.entity_id
_entity_poly.type
_entity_poly.pdbx_seq_one_letter_code
_entity_poly.pdbx_strand_id
1 'polypeptide(L)'
;MNPVNPFFYIKRNTQKTMPIFFSVAIGVFLVYIFSLFSATTNKMIGAATFDLVEKYNIAYTKNNSTLPESFLKALQDLQISDVLPVKMNISGFAYYRGGMGGTTITTFNLYDSDVGTLLKNFDISLVRGSLPQNGQHEILIPVEI
;
A
#
# COMPACT_ATOMS: atom_id res chain seq x y z
N MET A 1 -45.02 41.93 3.81
CA MET A 1 -43.71 41.91 4.52
C MET A 1 -42.62 41.95 3.45
N ASN A 2 -41.73 42.95 3.49
CA ASN A 2 -40.61 43.00 2.54
C ASN A 2 -39.58 41.93 2.91
N PRO A 3 -39.05 41.16 1.94
CA PRO A 3 -38.05 40.15 2.23
C PRO A 3 -36.82 40.83 2.83
N VAL A 4 -36.43 40.39 4.03
CA VAL A 4 -35.23 40.89 4.68
C VAL A 4 -34.05 40.41 3.87
N ASN A 5 -33.36 41.35 3.22
CA ASN A 5 -32.17 41.04 2.45
C ASN A 5 -31.14 40.34 3.38
N PRO A 6 -30.68 39.11 3.05
CA PRO A 6 -29.78 38.32 3.89
C PRO A 6 -28.51 39.06 4.30
N PHE A 7 -27.97 39.91 3.42
CA PHE A 7 -26.77 40.70 3.70
C PHE A 7 -26.99 41.72 4.82
N PHE A 8 -28.15 42.38 4.85
CA PHE A 8 -28.49 43.33 5.91
C PHE A 8 -28.73 42.61 7.25
N TYR A 9 -29.24 41.38 7.22
CA TYR A 9 -29.41 40.57 8.43
C TYR A 9 -28.08 40.16 9.04
N ILE A 10 -27.12 39.71 8.21
CA ILE A 10 -25.77 39.32 8.65
C ILE A 10 -25.02 40.53 9.23
N LYS A 11 -25.06 41.68 8.55
CA LYS A 11 -24.40 42.92 9.02
C LYS A 11 -24.92 43.39 10.38
N ARG A 12 -26.22 43.19 10.65
CA ARG A 12 -26.85 43.65 11.90
C ARG A 12 -26.69 42.65 13.05
N ASN A 13 -26.41 41.37 12.77
CA ASN A 13 -26.30 40.30 13.77
C ASN A 13 -24.90 39.64 13.79
N THR A 14 -23.85 40.38 13.43
CA THR A 14 -22.47 39.87 13.26
C THR A 14 -21.95 39.05 14.45
N GLN A 15 -22.23 39.47 15.69
CA GLN A 15 -21.82 38.72 16.90
C GLN A 15 -22.43 37.32 16.99
N LYS A 16 -23.63 37.11 16.43
CA LYS A 16 -24.30 35.81 16.41
C LYS A 16 -23.96 35.01 15.15
N THR A 17 -23.79 35.67 14.01
CA THR A 17 -23.52 35.01 12.73
C THR A 17 -22.07 34.58 12.58
N MET A 18 -21.09 35.31 13.14
CA MET A 18 -19.67 34.97 13.04
C MET A 18 -19.33 33.61 13.67
N PRO A 19 -19.76 33.30 14.90
CA PRO A 19 -19.52 31.97 15.48
C PRO A 19 -20.10 30.83 14.64
N ILE A 20 -21.30 31.02 14.07
CA ILE A 20 -21.94 30.03 13.19
C ILE A 20 -21.11 29.84 11.92
N PHE A 21 -20.65 30.94 11.30
CA PHE A 21 -19.80 30.89 10.11
C PHE A 21 -18.48 30.16 10.38
N PHE A 22 -17.78 30.49 11.48
CA PHE A 22 -16.54 29.80 11.85
C PHE A 22 -16.77 28.33 12.17
N SER A 23 -17.84 27.96 12.87
CA SER A 23 -18.17 26.56 13.14
C SER A 23 -18.41 25.76 11.85
N VAL A 24 -19.12 26.34 10.87
CA VAL A 24 -19.32 25.71 9.56
C VAL A 24 -17.99 25.62 8.81
N ALA A 25 -17.18 26.67 8.78
CA ALA A 25 -15.90 26.69 8.10
C ALA A 25 -14.92 25.64 8.68
N ILE A 26 -14.83 25.55 10.01
CA ILE A 26 -14.02 24.56 10.71
C ILE A 26 -14.55 23.15 10.44
N GLY A 27 -15.87 22.95 10.48
CA GLY A 27 -16.48 21.65 10.18
C GLY A 27 -16.16 21.16 8.78
N VAL A 28 -16.33 22.02 7.76
CA VAL A 28 -15.96 21.71 6.37
C VAL A 28 -14.46 21.43 6.26
N PHE A 29 -13.62 22.24 6.91
CA PHE A 29 -12.18 22.06 6.89
C PHE A 29 -11.75 20.72 7.50
N LEU A 30 -12.34 20.31 8.64
CA LEU A 30 -12.05 19.03 9.29
C LEU A 30 -12.47 17.84 8.42
N VAL A 31 -13.66 17.91 7.80
CA VAL A 31 -14.11 16.87 6.86
C VAL A 31 -13.15 16.76 5.69
N TYR A 32 -12.74 17.90 5.10
CA TYR A 32 -11.84 17.90 3.95
C TYR A 32 -10.45 17.35 4.30
N ILE A 33 -9.89 17.75 5.44
CA ILE A 33 -8.64 17.20 5.96
C ILE A 33 -8.76 15.69 6.15
N PHE A 34 -9.82 15.22 6.81
CA PHE A 34 -10.02 13.79 7.05
C PHE A 34 -10.16 13.01 5.74
N SER A 35 -10.93 13.52 4.78
CA SER A 35 -11.07 12.93 3.45
C SER A 35 -9.72 12.86 2.72
N LEU A 36 -8.90 13.90 2.83
CA LEU A 36 -7.58 13.94 2.20
C LEU A 36 -6.62 12.93 2.86
N PHE A 37 -6.63 12.81 4.19
CA PHE A 37 -5.91 11.76 4.90
C PHE A 37 -6.40 10.37 4.50
N SER A 38 -7.70 10.14 4.44
CA SER A 38 -8.27 8.84 4.06
C SER A 38 -7.89 8.46 2.62
N ALA A 39 -8.03 9.39 1.68
CA ALA A 39 -7.66 9.16 0.28
C ALA A 39 -6.15 8.90 0.13
N THR A 40 -5.32 9.66 0.85
CA THR A 40 -3.86 9.50 0.80
C THR A 40 -3.42 8.18 1.45
N THR A 41 -4.03 7.79 2.57
CA THR A 41 -3.76 6.50 3.23
C THR A 41 -4.18 5.34 2.35
N ASN A 42 -5.38 5.37 1.76
CA ASN A 42 -5.84 4.34 0.84
C ASN A 42 -4.94 4.24 -0.38
N LYS A 43 -4.50 5.39 -0.93
CA LYS A 43 -3.55 5.41 -2.05
C LYS A 43 -2.19 4.86 -1.65
N MET A 44 -1.68 5.21 -0.46
CA MET A 44 -0.42 4.65 0.04
C MET A 44 -0.50 3.14 0.26
N ILE A 45 -1.63 2.63 0.78
CA ILE A 45 -1.83 1.18 0.91
C ILE A 45 -1.86 0.53 -0.48
N GLY A 46 -2.58 1.10 -1.45
CA GLY A 46 -2.59 0.57 -2.82
C GLY A 46 -1.24 0.59 -3.54
N ALA A 47 -0.44 1.65 -3.32
CA ALA A 47 0.84 1.83 -4.00
C ALA A 47 2.02 1.11 -3.29
N ALA A 48 1.98 0.97 -1.97
CA ALA A 48 3.09 0.42 -1.18
C ALA A 48 2.98 -1.10 -0.94
N THR A 49 1.80 -1.69 -1.13
CA THR A 49 1.58 -3.12 -0.90
C THR A 49 1.30 -3.81 -2.22
N PHE A 50 2.18 -4.72 -2.65
CA PHE A 50 1.71 -5.85 -3.42
C PHE A 50 0.63 -6.50 -2.56
N ASP A 51 -0.60 -6.57 -3.05
CA ASP A 51 -1.72 -7.14 -2.31
C ASP A 51 -1.57 -8.68 -2.23
N LEU A 52 -0.53 -9.09 -1.53
CA LEU A 52 -0.10 -10.46 -1.33
C LEU A 52 -1.10 -11.20 -0.43
N VAL A 53 -1.82 -10.48 0.42
CA VAL A 53 -2.72 -11.06 1.43
C VAL A 53 -4.13 -11.26 0.87
N GLU A 54 -4.65 -10.39 -0.01
CA GLU A 54 -5.95 -10.67 -0.64
C GLU A 54 -5.86 -11.77 -1.71
N LYS A 55 -4.72 -11.90 -2.39
CA LYS A 55 -4.59 -12.83 -3.53
C LYS A 55 -3.93 -14.18 -3.20
N TYR A 56 -3.18 -14.30 -2.09
CA TYR A 56 -2.37 -15.49 -1.84
C TYR A 56 -2.39 -15.94 -0.38
N ASN A 57 -2.25 -17.26 -0.21
CA ASN A 57 -2.03 -17.88 1.10
C ASN A 57 -0.53 -17.94 1.38
N ILE A 58 -0.09 -17.25 2.44
CA ILE A 58 1.31 -17.28 2.89
C ILE A 58 1.43 -18.33 4.00
N ALA A 59 2.27 -19.35 3.76
CA ALA A 59 2.62 -20.35 4.75
C ALA A 59 4.05 -20.11 5.26
N TYR A 60 4.22 -20.03 6.58
CA TYR A 60 5.51 -19.81 7.21
C TYR A 60 5.61 -20.53 8.56
N THR A 61 6.83 -20.82 8.99
CA THR A 61 7.10 -21.36 10.32
C THR A 61 7.31 -20.21 11.31
N LYS A 62 6.73 -20.31 12.51
CA LYS A 62 6.84 -19.25 13.54
C LYS A 62 8.27 -19.04 14.05
N ASN A 63 9.11 -20.07 13.94
CA ASN A 63 10.47 -20.12 14.48
C ASN A 63 11.55 -19.97 13.39
N ASN A 64 11.18 -19.55 12.17
CA ASN A 64 12.08 -19.49 11.01
C ASN A 64 12.76 -20.83 10.66
N SER A 65 12.21 -21.97 11.11
CA SER A 65 12.69 -23.27 10.66
C SER A 65 12.27 -23.52 9.21
N THR A 66 12.92 -24.47 8.55
CA THR A 66 12.44 -24.96 7.25
C THR A 66 11.01 -25.50 7.38
N LEU A 67 10.20 -25.31 6.34
CA LEU A 67 8.88 -25.92 6.26
C LEU A 67 9.02 -27.46 6.31
N PRO A 68 8.11 -28.18 7.03
CA PRO A 68 8.18 -29.64 7.10
C PRO A 68 8.05 -30.29 5.72
N GLU A 69 8.82 -31.35 5.45
CA GLU A 69 8.71 -32.09 4.19
C GLU A 69 7.31 -32.65 3.95
N SER A 70 6.59 -33.02 5.02
CA SER A 70 5.20 -33.48 4.94
C SER A 70 4.26 -32.42 4.36
N PHE A 71 4.50 -31.13 4.68
CA PHE A 71 3.74 -30.02 4.11
C PHE A 71 4.07 -29.83 2.63
N LEU A 72 5.36 -29.90 2.26
CA LEU A 72 5.80 -29.80 0.87
C LEU A 72 5.25 -30.94 -0.01
N LYS A 73 5.22 -32.17 0.51
CA LYS A 73 4.62 -33.32 -0.17
C LYS A 73 3.11 -33.15 -0.35
N ALA A 74 2.41 -32.71 0.70
CA ALA A 74 0.97 -32.44 0.60
C ALA A 74 0.64 -31.37 -0.46
N LEU A 75 1.49 -30.33 -0.60
CA LEU A 75 1.33 -29.32 -1.66
C LEU A 75 1.50 -29.92 -3.06
N GLN A 76 2.48 -30.83 -3.24
CA GLN A 76 2.71 -31.52 -4.51
C GLN A 76 1.54 -32.46 -4.85
N ASP A 77 1.02 -33.20 -3.87
CA ASP A 77 -0.11 -34.12 -4.05
C ASP A 77 -1.40 -33.39 -4.45
N LEU A 78 -1.59 -32.16 -3.98
CA LEU A 78 -2.70 -31.28 -4.35
C LEU A 78 -2.56 -30.66 -5.75
N GLN A 79 -1.46 -30.92 -6.47
CA GLN A 79 -1.16 -30.35 -7.79
C GLN A 79 -1.23 -28.81 -7.84
N ILE A 80 -0.93 -28.14 -6.72
CA ILE A 80 -0.88 -26.69 -6.67
C ILE A 80 0.34 -26.23 -7.48
N SER A 81 0.09 -25.68 -8.67
CA SER A 81 1.12 -25.41 -9.69
C SER A 81 1.95 -24.17 -9.41
N ASP A 82 1.44 -23.29 -8.54
CA ASP A 82 1.90 -21.91 -8.40
C ASP A 82 2.51 -21.63 -7.02
N VAL A 83 3.22 -22.60 -6.46
CA VAL A 83 3.95 -22.42 -5.21
C VAL A 83 5.25 -21.66 -5.50
N LEU A 84 5.36 -20.44 -4.99
CA LEU A 84 6.58 -19.64 -5.05
C LEU A 84 7.35 -19.80 -3.72
N PRO A 85 8.50 -20.51 -3.70
CA PRO A 85 9.30 -20.61 -2.51
C PRO A 85 10.00 -19.27 -2.25
N VAL A 86 9.66 -18.64 -1.13
CA VAL A 86 10.24 -17.35 -0.75
C VAL A 86 11.05 -17.52 0.52
N LYS A 87 12.31 -17.06 0.50
CA LYS A 87 13.07 -16.92 1.74
C LYS A 87 12.69 -15.59 2.37
N MET A 88 11.75 -15.63 3.32
CA MET A 88 11.52 -14.51 4.21
C MET A 88 12.80 -14.22 5.00
N ASN A 89 13.07 -12.93 5.21
CA ASN A 89 14.05 -12.40 6.14
C ASN A 89 15.48 -12.26 5.59
N ILE A 90 15.72 -11.15 4.88
CA ILE A 90 16.79 -10.26 5.33
C ILE A 90 16.08 -9.07 5.95
N SER A 91 16.22 -8.93 7.27
CA SER A 91 15.76 -7.76 8.01
C SER A 91 16.50 -6.53 7.47
N GLY A 92 15.87 -5.83 6.55
CA GLY A 92 16.38 -4.61 5.96
C GLY A 92 15.20 -3.78 5.50
N PHE A 93 15.23 -2.49 5.81
CA PHE A 93 14.27 -1.54 5.30
C PHE A 93 14.93 -0.83 4.13
N ALA A 94 14.42 -1.00 2.91
CA ALA A 94 14.85 -0.15 1.81
C ALA A 94 14.35 1.27 2.11
N TYR A 95 15.25 2.13 2.55
CA TYR A 95 14.96 3.51 2.88
C TYR A 95 15.16 4.38 1.64
N TYR A 96 14.06 4.71 0.97
CA TYR A 96 14.07 5.69 -0.10
C TYR A 96 13.76 7.08 0.45
N ARG A 97 14.66 8.04 0.22
CA ARG A 97 14.50 9.44 0.64
C ARG A 97 13.96 10.26 -0.53
N GLY A 98 12.64 10.27 -0.69
CA GLY A 98 11.94 11.12 -1.65
C GLY A 98 11.05 12.14 -0.95
N GLY A 99 11.53 13.38 -0.75
CA GLY A 99 10.73 14.44 -0.13
C GLY A 99 10.43 14.27 1.37
N MET A 100 9.26 14.73 1.83
CA MET A 100 8.81 14.75 3.24
C MET A 100 8.41 13.37 3.81
N GLY A 101 9.07 12.28 3.40
CA GLY A 101 8.76 10.95 3.91
C GLY A 101 9.84 9.93 3.58
N GLY A 102 10.09 9.02 4.53
CA GLY A 102 10.78 7.76 4.27
C GLY A 102 9.74 6.64 4.23
N THR A 103 9.81 5.78 3.23
CA THR A 103 9.00 4.56 3.19
C THR A 103 9.84 3.36 3.59
N THR A 104 9.19 2.38 4.20
CA THR A 104 9.79 1.12 4.59
C THR A 104 9.25 0.04 3.66
N ILE A 105 10.14 -0.65 2.94
CA ILE A 105 9.77 -1.72 2.01
C ILE A 105 10.14 -3.08 2.61
N THR A 106 9.19 -4.02 2.61
CA THR A 106 9.47 -5.43 2.90
C THR A 106 10.00 -6.10 1.65
N THR A 107 11.22 -6.63 1.73
CA THR A 107 11.88 -7.31 0.60
C THR A 107 11.78 -8.83 0.75
N PHE A 108 11.49 -9.50 -0.37
CA PHE A 108 11.44 -10.95 -0.47
C PHE A 108 12.57 -11.43 -1.38
N ASN A 109 13.38 -12.39 -0.92
CA ASN A 109 14.38 -13.03 -1.77
C ASN A 109 13.71 -14.17 -2.56
N LEU A 110 13.91 -14.13 -3.88
CA LEU A 110 13.39 -15.09 -4.83
C LEU A 110 14.55 -15.80 -5.54
N TYR A 111 14.34 -17.04 -5.97
CA TYR A 111 15.25 -17.68 -6.89
C TYR A 111 15.01 -17.17 -8.32
N ASP A 112 16.07 -17.11 -9.11
CA ASP A 112 16.03 -16.65 -10.52
C ASP A 112 14.99 -17.43 -11.36
N SER A 113 14.90 -18.74 -11.14
CA SER A 113 13.91 -19.63 -11.79
C SER A 113 12.46 -19.23 -11.51
N ASP A 114 12.20 -18.55 -10.40
CA ASP A 114 10.86 -18.28 -9.90
C ASP A 114 10.38 -16.88 -10.28
N VAL A 115 11.28 -16.02 -10.79
CA VAL A 115 10.95 -14.64 -11.21
C VAL A 115 9.89 -14.63 -12.31
N GLY A 116 10.01 -15.51 -13.30
CA GLY A 116 9.03 -15.60 -14.40
C GLY A 116 7.63 -15.97 -13.91
N THR A 117 7.54 -16.93 -12.99
CA THR A 117 6.29 -17.37 -12.36
C THR A 117 5.68 -16.25 -11.51
N LEU A 118 6.52 -15.52 -10.75
CA LEU A 118 6.08 -14.33 -10.02
C LEU A 118 5.47 -13.29 -10.98
N LEU A 119 6.18 -12.89 -12.03
CA LEU A 119 5.68 -11.86 -12.94
C LEU A 119 4.35 -12.26 -13.60
N LYS A 120 4.23 -13.53 -14.00
CA LYS A 120 3.01 -14.08 -14.58
C LYS A 120 1.85 -14.10 -13.58
N ASN A 121 2.08 -14.60 -12.37
CA ASN A 121 1.03 -14.76 -11.36
C ASN A 121 0.53 -13.41 -10.84
N PHE A 122 1.42 -12.42 -10.78
CA PHE A 122 1.09 -11.07 -10.33
C PHE A 122 0.67 -10.12 -11.45
N ASP A 123 0.62 -10.59 -12.71
CA ASP A 123 0.35 -9.77 -13.91
C ASP A 123 1.25 -8.52 -13.95
N ILE A 124 2.52 -8.69 -13.59
CA ILE A 124 3.52 -7.62 -13.56
C ILE A 124 4.27 -7.64 -14.89
N SER A 125 4.29 -6.50 -15.57
CA SER A 125 5.12 -6.29 -16.75
C SER A 125 6.37 -5.48 -16.38
N LEU A 126 7.51 -5.83 -16.98
CA LEU A 126 8.74 -5.06 -16.82
C LEU A 126 8.66 -3.80 -17.68
N VAL A 127 8.53 -2.65 -17.03
CA VAL A 127 8.39 -1.35 -17.72
C VAL A 127 9.76 -0.78 -18.11
N ARG A 128 10.78 -0.98 -17.25
CA ARG A 128 12.17 -0.49 -17.44
C ARG A 128 13.17 -1.42 -16.79
N GLY A 129 14.39 -1.46 -17.34
CA GLY A 129 15.51 -2.23 -16.82
C GLY A 129 15.54 -3.68 -17.32
N SER A 130 16.13 -4.57 -16.53
CA SER A 130 16.22 -6.01 -16.77
C SER A 130 15.76 -6.78 -15.53
N LEU A 131 15.43 -8.07 -15.71
CA LEU A 131 15.15 -8.94 -14.58
C LEU A 131 16.41 -9.15 -13.73
N PRO A 132 16.28 -9.28 -12.39
CA PRO A 132 17.41 -9.56 -11.51
C PRO A 132 18.09 -10.86 -11.91
N GLN A 133 19.42 -10.85 -11.96
CA GLN A 133 20.22 -12.04 -12.18
C GLN A 133 20.74 -12.60 -10.86
N ASN A 134 20.98 -13.92 -10.85
CA ASN A 134 21.42 -14.61 -9.65
C ASN A 134 22.76 -14.05 -9.13
N GLY A 135 22.78 -13.61 -7.87
CA GLY A 135 23.98 -13.08 -7.20
C GLY A 135 24.34 -11.62 -7.49
N GLN A 136 23.55 -10.88 -8.28
CA GLN A 136 23.88 -9.50 -8.70
C GLN A 136 23.40 -8.39 -7.75
N HIS A 137 22.82 -8.71 -6.58
CA HIS A 137 22.26 -7.71 -5.63
C HIS A 137 21.28 -6.71 -6.28
N GLU A 138 20.47 -7.20 -7.22
CA GLU A 138 19.48 -6.41 -7.95
C GLU A 138 18.10 -6.53 -7.29
N ILE A 139 17.25 -5.50 -7.43
CA ILE A 139 15.91 -5.45 -6.85
C ILE A 139 14.87 -5.09 -7.91
N LEU A 140 13.72 -5.75 -7.86
CA LEU A 140 12.53 -5.32 -8.59
C LEU A 140 11.76 -4.33 -7.71
N ILE A 141 11.46 -3.16 -8.27
CA ILE A 141 10.69 -2.12 -7.60
C ILE A 141 9.40 -1.92 -8.39
N PRO A 142 8.22 -2.05 -7.77
CA PRO A 142 6.97 -1.70 -8.42
C PRO A 142 6.96 -0.20 -8.72
N VAL A 143 6.52 0.16 -9.93
CA VAL A 143 6.34 1.55 -10.34
C VAL A 143 4.86 1.81 -10.51
N GLU A 144 4.34 2.84 -9.85
CA GLU A 144 3.00 3.37 -10.11
C GLU A 144 3.07 4.15 -11.44
N ILE A 145 2.33 3.71 -12.46
CA ILE A 145 2.14 4.44 -13.74
C ILE A 145 0.83 5.22 -13.66
#